data_AF-A0A425W8R0-F1
#
_entry.id   AF-A0A425W8R0-F1
#
_cell.length_a   1.000
_cell.length_b   1.000
_cell.length_c   1.000
_cell.angle_alpha   90.00
_cell.angle_beta   90.00
_cell.angle_gamma   90.00
#
_symmetry.space_group_name_H-M   'P 1'
#
loop_
_entity.id
_entity.type
_entity.pdbx_description
1 polymer ?
#
loop_
_entity_poly.entity_id
_entity_poly.type
_entity_poly.pdbx_seq_one_letter_code
_entity_poly.pdbx_strand_id
1 'polypeptide(L)' 'MANVAAPIDPTQTPEWKKLARDFKQMHDEGISLKKWFADDPERVNKLSFDVNDLHFDLSKNLV' A
#
# COMPACT_ATOMS: atom_id res chain seq x y z
N MET A 1 33.19 11.23 13.26
CA MET A 1 31.97 10.95 14.08
C MET A 1 30.85 10.63 13.10
N ALA A 2 30.14 9.52 13.27
CA ALA A 2 29.02 9.19 12.40
C ALA A 2 27.88 10.19 12.65
N ASN A 3 27.44 10.87 11.59
CA ASN A 3 26.38 11.87 11.67
C ASN A 3 25.04 11.14 11.59
N VAL A 4 24.42 10.84 12.73
CA VAL A 4 23.09 10.22 12.77
C VAL A 4 22.07 11.32 12.50
N ALA A 5 21.26 11.15 11.45
CA ALA A 5 20.20 12.10 11.14
C ALA A 5 19.19 12.18 12.29
N ALA A 6 18.67 13.38 12.54
CA ALA A 6 17.62 13.57 13.53
C ALA A 6 16.37 12.75 13.14
N PRO A 7 15.61 12.24 14.12
CA PRO A 7 14.36 11.53 13.84
C PRO A 7 13.39 12.38 13.03
N ILE A 8 12.72 11.76 12.07
CA ILE A 8 11.65 12.37 11.28
C ILE A 8 10.31 11.97 11.90
N ASP A 9 9.43 12.95 12.12
CA ASP A 9 8.03 12.66 12.42
C ASP A 9 7.31 12.28 11.10
N PRO A 10 6.89 11.01 10.92
CA PRO A 10 6.28 10.56 9.67
C PRO A 10 4.95 11.28 9.41
N THR A 11 4.26 11.78 10.43
CA THR A 11 2.94 12.42 10.25
C THR A 11 3.02 13.79 9.58
N GLN A 12 4.20 14.41 9.60
CA GLN A 12 4.44 15.73 9.00
C GLN A 12 4.87 15.66 7.54
N THR A 13 5.14 14.46 7.02
CA THR A 13 5.65 14.31 5.66
C THR A 13 4.56 14.53 4.60
N PRO A 14 4.93 15.00 3.39
CA PRO A 14 4.00 15.08 2.27
C PRO A 14 3.35 13.73 1.93
N GLU A 15 4.08 12.63 2.11
CA GLU A 15 3.63 11.26 1.86
C GLU A 15 2.52 10.86 2.81
N TRP A 16 2.63 11.20 4.11
CA TRP A 16 1.58 10.94 5.08
C TRP A 16 0.29 11.70 4.75
N LYS A 17 0.41 12.96 4.33
CA LYS A 17 -0.73 13.74 3.84
C LYS A 17 -1.38 13.11 2.62
N LYS A 18 -0.59 12.49 1.72
CA LYS A 18 -1.12 11.75 0.57
C LYS A 18 -1.87 10.50 1.02
N LEU A 19 -1.27 9.68 1.88
CA LEU A 19 -1.91 8.46 2.43
C LEU A 19 -3.24 8.78 3.12
N ALA A 20 -3.31 9.85 3.91
CA ALA A 20 -4.55 10.28 4.55
C ALA A 20 -5.65 10.67 3.55
N ARG A 21 -5.28 11.31 2.42
CA ARG A 21 -6.24 11.63 1.34
C ARG A 21 -6.69 10.38 0.61
N ASP A 22 -5.76 9.52 0.22
CA ASP A 22 -6.07 8.27 -0.50
C ASP A 22 -6.98 7.37 0.35
N PHE A 23 -6.72 7.27 1.66
CA PHE A 23 -7.56 6.55 2.61
C PHE A 23 -9.00 7.09 2.61
N LYS A 24 -9.16 8.42 2.73
CA LYS A 24 -10.49 9.03 2.73
C LYS A 24 -11.22 8.77 1.40
N GLN A 25 -10.54 8.97 0.27
CA GLN A 25 -11.11 8.76 -1.05
C GLN A 25 -11.57 7.30 -1.24
N MET A 26 -10.75 6.32 -0.86
CA MET A 26 -11.09 4.91 -0.93
C MET A 26 -12.34 4.56 -0.11
N HIS A 27 -12.53 5.20 1.05
CA HIS A 27 -13.74 5.05 1.86
C HIS A 27 -14.97 5.69 1.21
N ASP A 28 -14.81 6.88 0.63
CA ASP A 28 -15.90 7.61 -0.03
C ASP A 28 -16.41 6.87 -1.29
N GLU A 29 -15.51 6.25 -2.06
CA GLU A 29 -15.83 5.47 -3.27
C GLU A 29 -16.46 4.10 -2.98
N GLY A 30 -16.24 3.58 -1.76
CA GLY A 30 -16.69 2.26 -1.33
C GLY A 30 -15.71 1.14 -1.69
N ILE A 31 -15.46 0.26 -0.72
CA ILE A 31 -14.43 -0.78 -0.83
C ILE A 31 -15.05 -2.11 -1.24
N SER A 32 -14.58 -2.66 -2.36
CA SER A 32 -14.96 -4.01 -2.81
C SER A 32 -13.78 -4.73 -3.44
N LEU A 33 -13.13 -5.60 -2.65
CA LEU A 33 -12.06 -6.47 -3.16
C LEU A 33 -12.55 -7.30 -4.35
N LYS A 34 -13.79 -7.81 -4.32
CA LYS A 34 -14.34 -8.58 -5.45
C LYS A 34 -14.34 -7.76 -6.74
N LYS A 35 -14.71 -6.47 -6.67
CA LYS A 35 -14.67 -5.57 -7.82
C LYS A 35 -13.24 -5.32 -8.28
N TRP A 36 -12.31 -5.08 -7.36
CA TRP A 36 -10.91 -4.81 -7.73
C TRP A 36 -10.23 -5.99 -8.43
N PHE A 37 -10.52 -7.23 -8.03
CA PHE A 37 -10.03 -8.42 -8.74
C PHE A 37 -10.70 -8.60 -10.11
N ALA A 38 -11.96 -8.20 -10.25
CA ALA A 38 -12.66 -8.24 -11.53
C ALA A 38 -12.13 -7.17 -12.50
N ASP A 39 -11.83 -5.98 -11.99
CA ASP A 39 -11.32 -4.85 -12.77
C ASP A 39 -9.83 -4.99 -13.12
N ASP A 40 -9.04 -5.68 -12.28
CA ASP A 40 -7.62 -5.99 -12.52
C ASP A 40 -7.32 -7.50 -12.36
N PRO A 41 -7.48 -8.30 -13.44
CA PRO A 41 -7.19 -9.73 -13.41
C PRO A 41 -5.75 -10.09 -13.04
N GLU A 42 -4.80 -9.19 -13.28
CA GLU A 42 -3.37 -9.38 -12.97
C GLU A 42 -3.01 -8.94 -11.55
N ARG A 43 -3.98 -8.55 -10.71
CA ARG A 43 -3.73 -8.04 -9.35
C ARG A 43 -2.91 -9.00 -8.48
N VAL A 44 -3.13 -10.31 -8.61
CA VAL A 44 -2.34 -11.34 -7.89
C VAL A 44 -0.88 -11.22 -8.30
N ASN A 45 -0.58 -11.29 -9.60
CA ASN A 45 0.79 -11.23 -10.10
C ASN A 45 1.48 -9.90 -9.74
N LYS A 46 0.77 -8.77 -9.78
CA LYS A 46 1.31 -7.43 -9.46
C LYS A 46 1.63 -7.24 -7.98
N LEU A 47 0.93 -7.94 -7.10
CA LEU A 47 1.04 -7.79 -5.64
C LEU A 47 1.56 -9.06 -4.96
N SER A 48 2.11 -9.98 -5.75
CA SER A 48 2.82 -11.16 -5.26
C SER A 48 4.32 -10.98 -5.42
N PHE A 49 5.07 -11.40 -4.41
CA PHE A 49 6.53 -11.29 -4.40
C PHE A 49 7.16 -12.60 -3.93
N ASP A 50 8.21 -13.02 -4.61
CA ASP A 50 8.97 -14.22 -4.26
C ASP A 50 10.32 -13.85 -3.62
N VAL A 51 10.65 -14.49 -2.50
CA VAL A 51 11.94 -14.35 -1.81
C VAL A 51 12.42 -15.73 -1.37
N ASN A 52 13.46 -16.25 -2.04
CA ASN A 52 13.91 -17.64 -1.90
C ASN A 52 12.72 -18.60 -2.08
N ASP A 53 12.40 -19.39 -1.06
CA ASP A 53 11.31 -20.37 -1.08
C ASP A 53 9.97 -19.80 -0.58
N LEU A 54 9.89 -18.49 -0.32
CA LEU A 54 8.68 -17.84 0.21
C LEU A 54 7.95 -17.04 -0.86
N HIS A 55 6.63 -17.26 -0.94
CA HIS A 55 5.70 -16.50 -1.78
C HIS A 55 4.82 -15.61 -0.90
N PHE A 56 4.88 -14.30 -1.11
CA PHE A 56 4.07 -13.30 -0.40
C PHE A 56 2.99 -12.77 -1.32
N ASP A 57 1.75 -13.22 -1.15
CA ASP A 57 0.58 -12.69 -1.86
C ASP A 57 -0.08 -11.57 -1.03
N LEU A 58 0.07 -10.32 -1.49
CA LEU A 58 -0.55 -9.14 -0.88
C LEU A 58 -1.83 -8.69 -1.61
N SER A 59 -2.30 -9.43 -2.62
CA SER A 59 -3.39 -9.01 -3.51
C SER A 59 -4.73 -8.75 -2.81
N LYS A 60 -4.93 -9.32 -1.62
CA LYS A 60 -6.14 -9.19 -0.82
C LYS A 60 -6.12 -8.01 0.15
N ASN A 61 -5.07 -7.17 0.11
CA ASN A 61 -4.99 -5.95 0.91
C ASN A 61 -5.73 -4.76 0.26
N LEU A 62 -6.05 -3.78 1.11
CA LEU A 62 -6.69 -2.51 0.73
C LEU A 62 -5.63 -1.46 0.36
N VAL A 63 -5.16 -1.55 -0.89
CA VAL A 63 -4.06 -0.75 -1.47
C VAL A 63 -4.43 -0.17 -2.83
#